data_AF-A0A437MHL6-F1
#
_entry.id   AF-A0A437MHL6-F1
#
_cell.length_a   1.000
_cell.length_b   1.000
_cell.length_c   1.000
_cell.angle_alpha   90.00
_cell.angle_beta   90.00
_cell.angle_gamma   90.00
#
_symmetry.space_group_name_H-M   'P 1'
#
loop_
_entity.id
_entity.type
_entity.pdbx_description
1 polymer ?
#
loop_
_entity_poly.entity_id
_entity_poly.type
_entity_poly.pdbx_seq_one_letter_code
_entity_poly.pdbx_strand_id
1 'polypeptide(L)'
;MLAATPVLAQPASTQPAGPSATQAPQQQPPHPGAPEVQAPVPEAGAGRGAPGAGQVPATTEPGRTTPAQQPVAPQQPAAAAPTPAPAQPAPAPFGDRGQPDAAELELMATLRGERISGRISIPNQTAANLIQPAGRSWREYHNVTLAWVGGIAVLGMLAILAVFYFTRGRIRMEHGYSGRTITRFNILERANHWMVASCFIILGLSGLNLTFGRHLLLPIIGPEAFTALSTWGKLAHNFLAFPFTLGIVVMLLLWAKDNIPNKLDIVWFRMGGGLVGKGHPPAGRFNAGQKMVFWMTVIGGGLVAASGYLLVFPFTVTNIEGQQWAHMAHSLISVLMIAGILAHIYIGSLGMEHAFDAMGSGQVDINWARDHHSLWVEEELAKARATVAKGAKAAGAD
;
A
#
# COMPACT_ATOMS: atom_id res chain seq x y z
N MET A 1 -35.59 1.53 55.80
CA MET A 1 -36.05 2.89 56.15
C MET A 1 -35.36 3.85 55.18
N LEU A 2 -35.94 4.57 54.22
CA LEU A 2 -37.28 4.88 53.70
C LEU A 2 -37.10 4.92 52.15
N ALA A 3 -37.83 4.20 51.30
CA ALA A 3 -39.21 4.41 50.83
C ALA A 3 -39.44 5.72 50.03
N ALA A 4 -39.57 5.62 48.70
CA ALA A 4 -40.70 6.18 47.91
C ALA A 4 -40.63 5.74 46.43
N THR A 5 -41.81 5.39 45.92
CA THR A 5 -42.18 4.65 44.70
C THR A 5 -42.74 5.55 43.57
N PRO A 6 -43.07 4.99 42.38
CA PRO A 6 -43.36 5.71 41.12
C PRO A 6 -44.86 5.83 40.77
N VAL A 7 -45.20 6.51 39.65
CA VAL A 7 -46.55 6.55 39.00
C VAL A 7 -46.36 6.69 37.47
N LEU A 8 -46.67 5.66 36.64
CA LEU A 8 -47.88 5.42 35.80
C LEU A 8 -48.26 6.58 34.83
N ALA A 9 -48.86 6.43 33.64
CA ALA A 9 -49.14 5.39 32.64
C ALA A 9 -49.92 6.11 31.48
N GLN A 10 -50.00 5.49 30.30
CA GLN A 10 -50.58 5.98 29.02
C GLN A 10 -52.13 6.21 29.03
N PRO A 11 -52.77 6.61 27.90
CA PRO A 11 -53.25 5.62 26.91
C PRO A 11 -53.17 6.04 25.43
N ALA A 12 -53.51 5.05 24.58
CA ALA A 12 -53.36 4.92 23.13
C ALA A 12 -54.46 5.58 22.26
N SER A 13 -54.22 5.68 20.95
CA SER A 13 -55.25 5.42 19.92
C SER A 13 -54.68 5.14 18.53
N THR A 14 -55.42 4.31 17.82
CA THR A 14 -55.20 3.48 16.62
C THR A 14 -55.33 4.18 15.25
N GLN A 15 -54.81 3.50 14.21
CA GLN A 15 -54.83 3.81 12.76
C GLN A 15 -56.24 3.97 12.13
N PRO A 16 -56.35 4.34 10.82
CA PRO A 16 -56.36 3.34 9.73
C PRO A 16 -55.65 3.75 8.42
N ALA A 17 -55.63 2.82 7.46
CA ALA A 17 -54.80 2.74 6.26
C ALA A 17 -55.45 3.23 4.93
N GLY A 18 -54.59 3.60 3.95
CA GLY A 18 -54.77 3.53 2.48
C GLY A 18 -55.50 4.69 1.76
N PRO A 19 -55.34 4.90 0.42
CA PRO A 19 -54.73 4.02 -0.58
C PRO A 19 -53.68 4.66 -1.53
N SER A 20 -53.14 3.79 -2.39
CA SER A 20 -52.14 3.93 -3.44
C SER A 20 -52.30 5.11 -4.43
N ALA A 21 -51.18 5.71 -4.81
CA ALA A 21 -51.06 6.49 -6.05
C ALA A 21 -49.72 6.18 -6.74
N THR A 22 -49.85 5.53 -7.90
CA THR A 22 -48.84 5.23 -8.91
C THR A 22 -48.15 6.51 -9.38
N GLN A 23 -46.83 6.64 -9.20
CA GLN A 23 -46.05 7.69 -9.86
C GLN A 23 -45.16 7.07 -10.95
N ALA A 24 -45.36 7.55 -12.17
CA ALA A 24 -44.55 7.26 -13.34
C ALA A 24 -43.11 7.82 -13.18
N PRO A 25 -42.09 7.18 -13.78
CA PRO A 25 -40.72 7.66 -13.67
C PRO A 25 -40.52 8.92 -14.53
N GLN A 26 -40.11 10.02 -13.89
CA GLN A 26 -39.58 11.20 -14.56
C GLN A 26 -38.22 10.86 -15.20
N GLN A 27 -38.10 11.16 -16.49
CA GLN A 27 -36.87 11.02 -17.27
C GLN A 27 -35.82 12.01 -16.79
N GLN A 28 -34.64 11.49 -16.42
CA GLN A 28 -33.45 12.26 -16.08
C GLN A 28 -32.50 12.25 -17.30
N PRO A 29 -31.86 13.38 -17.68
CA PRO A 29 -31.02 13.44 -18.87
C PRO A 29 -29.71 12.65 -18.66
N PRO A 30 -29.11 12.07 -19.72
CA PRO A 30 -27.98 11.16 -19.56
C PRO A 30 -26.67 11.91 -19.27
N HIS A 31 -25.96 11.48 -18.23
CA HIS A 31 -24.53 11.77 -18.04
C HIS A 31 -23.67 10.70 -18.76
N PRO A 32 -22.50 11.08 -19.31
CA PRO A 32 -21.70 10.21 -20.15
C PRO A 32 -20.76 9.32 -19.34
N GLY A 33 -20.59 8.06 -19.79
CA GLY A 33 -19.37 7.29 -19.52
C GLY A 33 -19.53 6.09 -18.59
N ALA A 34 -19.98 4.96 -19.15
CA ALA A 34 -19.58 3.62 -18.70
C ALA A 34 -19.50 2.71 -19.94
N PRO A 35 -18.40 1.95 -20.15
CA PRO A 35 -18.30 1.07 -21.30
C PRO A 35 -19.15 -0.19 -21.10
N GLU A 36 -19.97 -0.48 -22.10
CA GLU A 36 -20.86 -1.63 -22.21
C GLU A 36 -20.07 -2.93 -22.42
N VAL A 37 -20.54 -4.00 -21.77
CA VAL A 37 -19.96 -5.34 -21.75
C VAL A 37 -20.21 -6.03 -23.11
N GLN A 38 -19.16 -6.35 -23.85
CA GLN A 38 -19.24 -7.13 -25.09
C GLN A 38 -19.21 -8.64 -24.82
N ALA A 39 -20.25 -9.33 -25.29
CA ALA A 39 -20.39 -10.78 -25.37
C ALA A 39 -19.62 -11.36 -26.59
N PRO A 40 -19.49 -12.69 -26.74
CA PRO A 40 -18.27 -13.35 -27.24
C PRO A 40 -18.12 -13.43 -28.77
N VAL A 41 -16.86 -13.62 -29.16
CA VAL A 41 -16.30 -13.76 -30.51
C VAL A 41 -16.84 -15.00 -31.23
N PRO A 42 -17.19 -14.93 -32.53
CA PRO A 42 -17.34 -16.13 -33.35
C PRO A 42 -15.99 -16.57 -33.95
N GLU A 43 -15.75 -17.87 -33.83
CA GLU A 43 -14.65 -18.67 -34.36
C GLU A 43 -14.52 -18.54 -35.89
N ALA A 44 -13.31 -18.24 -36.38
CA ALA A 44 -13.01 -18.20 -37.81
C ALA A 44 -12.72 -19.62 -38.34
N GLY A 45 -13.72 -20.23 -38.97
CA GLY A 45 -13.56 -21.43 -39.78
C GLY A 45 -13.15 -21.10 -41.22
N ALA A 46 -12.06 -21.71 -41.68
CA ALA A 46 -11.57 -21.63 -43.05
C ALA A 46 -12.51 -22.33 -44.06
N GLY A 47 -12.72 -21.73 -45.25
CA GLY A 47 -13.50 -22.40 -46.31
C GLY A 47 -13.68 -21.62 -47.63
N ARG A 48 -12.79 -21.89 -48.59
CA ARG A 48 -12.90 -21.90 -50.08
C ARG A 48 -14.10 -21.19 -50.79
N GLY A 49 -13.73 -20.18 -51.59
CA GLY A 49 -14.08 -19.84 -52.98
C GLY A 49 -15.44 -20.18 -53.64
N ALA A 50 -16.12 -19.14 -54.16
CA ALA A 50 -16.66 -19.01 -55.53
C ALA A 50 -17.39 -17.64 -55.71
N PRO A 51 -17.44 -17.02 -56.92
CA PRO A 51 -18.03 -15.70 -57.12
C PRO A 51 -19.51 -15.79 -57.52
N GLY A 52 -20.37 -15.07 -56.80
CA GLY A 52 -21.81 -14.97 -57.10
C GLY A 52 -22.24 -13.51 -57.24
N ALA A 53 -22.67 -13.15 -58.44
CA ALA A 53 -23.26 -11.87 -58.77
C ALA A 53 -24.51 -11.58 -57.92
N GLY A 54 -24.59 -10.39 -57.34
CA GLY A 54 -25.74 -9.91 -56.59
C GLY A 54 -25.91 -8.40 -56.78
N GLN A 55 -27.03 -8.04 -57.40
CA GLN A 55 -27.44 -6.71 -57.82
C GLN A 55 -27.45 -5.68 -56.67
N VAL A 56 -27.05 -4.45 -56.99
CA VAL A 56 -27.22 -3.25 -56.16
C VAL A 56 -28.62 -2.66 -56.46
N PRO A 57 -29.45 -2.28 -55.46
CA PRO A 57 -30.69 -1.58 -55.74
C PRO A 57 -30.44 -0.09 -56.00
N ALA A 58 -31.11 0.42 -57.03
CA ALA A 58 -31.19 1.82 -57.38
C ALA A 58 -32.10 2.60 -56.42
N THR A 59 -31.70 3.82 -56.05
CA THR A 59 -32.59 4.82 -55.48
C THR A 59 -32.63 6.03 -56.39
N THR A 60 -33.82 6.28 -56.95
CA THR A 60 -34.26 7.48 -57.64
C THR A 60 -34.50 8.63 -56.67
N GLU A 61 -34.05 9.84 -57.02
CA GLU A 61 -34.92 11.04 -57.14
C GLU A 61 -34.19 12.21 -57.87
N PRO A 62 -34.92 13.11 -58.55
CA PRO A 62 -34.38 14.01 -59.55
C PRO A 62 -34.39 15.50 -59.12
N GLY A 63 -33.23 16.16 -59.17
CA GLY A 63 -33.11 17.61 -59.03
C GLY A 63 -32.62 18.26 -60.33
N ARG A 64 -33.51 18.95 -61.06
CA ARG A 64 -33.16 19.82 -62.19
C ARG A 64 -32.68 21.17 -61.69
N THR A 65 -31.49 21.59 -62.12
CA THR A 65 -31.17 22.99 -62.44
C THR A 65 -30.22 23.07 -63.66
N THR A 66 -30.55 23.99 -64.55
CA THR A 66 -30.07 24.31 -65.91
C THR A 66 -28.56 24.67 -66.01
N PRO A 67 -27.90 24.55 -67.19
CA PRO A 67 -26.45 24.52 -67.29
C PRO A 67 -25.82 25.91 -67.47
N ALA A 68 -24.75 26.19 -66.73
CA ALA A 68 -23.85 27.32 -67.01
C ALA A 68 -22.59 26.78 -67.70
N GLN A 69 -22.37 27.22 -68.93
CA GLN A 69 -21.17 26.96 -69.73
C GLN A 69 -19.94 27.56 -69.04
N GLN A 70 -18.97 26.72 -68.70
CA GLN A 70 -17.61 27.16 -68.37
C GLN A 70 -16.70 26.97 -69.60
N PRO A 71 -15.78 27.92 -69.87
CA PRO A 71 -14.92 27.88 -71.05
C PRO A 71 -13.90 26.74 -70.98
N VAL A 72 -13.67 26.11 -72.14
CA VAL A 72 -12.72 25.02 -72.35
C VAL A 72 -11.29 25.53 -72.15
N ALA A 73 -10.61 25.05 -71.10
CA ALA A 73 -9.16 25.19 -70.96
C ALA A 73 -8.43 24.23 -71.94
N PRO A 74 -7.27 24.61 -72.50
CA PRO A 74 -6.56 23.76 -73.45
C PRO A 74 -6.11 22.45 -72.80
N GLN A 75 -6.40 21.32 -73.46
CA GLN A 75 -5.97 19.98 -73.04
C GLN A 75 -4.44 19.92 -73.00
N GLN A 76 -3.87 19.73 -71.81
CA GLN A 76 -2.50 19.24 -71.67
C GLN A 76 -2.39 17.83 -72.27
N PRO A 77 -1.30 17.47 -72.97
CA PRO A 77 -1.09 16.10 -73.43
C PRO A 77 -1.14 15.15 -72.23
N ALA A 78 -1.94 14.09 -72.34
CA ALA A 78 -2.03 13.06 -71.31
C ALA A 78 -0.61 12.55 -70.98
N ALA A 79 -0.16 12.78 -69.74
CA ALA A 79 1.03 12.11 -69.23
C ALA A 79 0.77 10.59 -69.30
N ALA A 80 1.69 9.86 -69.94
CA ALA A 80 1.62 8.41 -70.02
C ALA A 80 1.43 7.82 -68.61
N ALA A 81 0.42 6.98 -68.44
CA ALA A 81 0.18 6.28 -67.18
C ALA A 81 1.45 5.53 -66.76
N PRO A 82 1.92 5.64 -65.50
CA PRO A 82 3.08 4.89 -65.05
C PRO A 82 2.79 3.40 -65.24
N THR A 83 3.71 2.69 -65.88
CA THR A 83 3.62 1.24 -66.08
C THR A 83 3.45 0.57 -64.71
N PRO A 84 2.46 -0.33 -64.51
CA PRO A 84 2.31 -1.02 -63.24
C PRO A 84 3.60 -1.79 -62.95
N ALA A 85 4.28 -1.43 -61.86
CA ALA A 85 5.44 -2.16 -61.40
C ALA A 85 5.02 -3.62 -61.16
N PRO A 86 5.82 -4.62 -61.56
CA PRO A 86 5.51 -6.01 -61.28
C PRO A 86 5.30 -6.18 -59.77
N ALA A 87 4.22 -6.87 -59.39
CA ALA A 87 3.93 -7.16 -58.00
C ALA A 87 5.14 -7.86 -57.38
N GLN A 88 5.79 -7.20 -56.43
CA GLN A 88 6.84 -7.83 -55.64
C GLN A 88 6.23 -9.08 -54.98
N PRO A 89 6.78 -10.28 -55.20
CA PRO A 89 6.26 -11.48 -54.57
C PRO A 89 6.24 -11.26 -53.05
N ALA A 90 5.12 -11.63 -52.42
CA ALA A 90 5.05 -11.60 -50.97
C ALA A 90 6.23 -12.42 -50.42
N PRO A 91 7.03 -11.87 -49.49
CA PRO A 91 8.15 -12.59 -48.93
C PRO A 91 7.67 -13.93 -48.34
N ALA A 92 8.34 -15.04 -48.64
CA ALA A 92 7.95 -16.37 -48.13
C ALA A 92 7.78 -16.36 -46.60
N PRO A 93 6.83 -17.10 -46.01
CA PRO A 93 6.67 -17.21 -44.57
C PRO A 93 8.00 -17.47 -43.86
N PHE A 94 8.19 -16.97 -42.64
CA PHE A 94 9.48 -17.05 -41.93
C PHE A 94 10.04 -18.49 -41.84
N GLY A 95 9.18 -19.50 -41.67
CA GLY A 95 9.54 -20.92 -41.65
C GLY A 95 10.20 -21.42 -42.96
N ASP A 96 9.80 -20.87 -44.11
CA ASP A 96 10.30 -21.29 -45.42
C ASP A 96 11.68 -20.68 -45.77
N ARG A 97 12.26 -19.88 -44.86
CA ARG A 97 13.58 -19.25 -45.04
C ARG A 97 14.67 -19.85 -44.15
N GLY A 98 14.45 -21.06 -43.62
CA GLY A 98 15.37 -21.72 -42.69
C GLY A 98 15.48 -21.00 -41.35
N GLN A 99 14.49 -20.18 -41.01
CA GLN A 99 14.33 -19.55 -39.69
C GLN A 99 13.22 -20.30 -38.95
N PRO A 100 13.32 -20.45 -37.62
CA PRO A 100 12.27 -21.08 -36.84
C PRO A 100 10.92 -20.40 -37.11
N ASP A 101 9.88 -21.19 -37.34
CA ASP A 101 8.54 -20.65 -37.53
C ASP A 101 7.96 -20.12 -36.20
N ALA A 102 6.79 -19.48 -36.24
CA ALA A 102 6.21 -18.87 -35.05
C ALA A 102 5.90 -19.91 -33.94
N ALA A 103 5.51 -21.12 -34.31
CA ALA A 103 5.21 -22.20 -33.37
C ALA A 103 6.50 -22.76 -32.75
N GLU A 104 7.56 -22.87 -33.53
CA GLU A 104 8.88 -23.29 -33.06
C GLU A 104 9.50 -22.24 -32.12
N LEU A 105 9.40 -20.95 -32.45
CA LEU A 105 9.81 -19.86 -31.55
C LEU A 105 9.02 -19.87 -30.24
N GLU A 106 7.70 -20.12 -30.30
CA GLU A 106 6.84 -20.24 -29.14
C GLU A 106 7.22 -21.44 -28.26
N LEU A 107 7.50 -22.59 -28.88
CA LEU A 107 7.96 -23.79 -28.20
C LEU A 107 9.33 -23.55 -27.52
N MET A 108 10.28 -22.96 -28.24
CA MET A 108 11.60 -22.61 -27.69
C MET A 108 11.47 -21.64 -26.52
N ALA A 109 10.64 -20.60 -26.64
CA ALA A 109 10.37 -19.66 -25.56
C ALA A 109 9.71 -20.37 -24.37
N THR A 110 8.76 -21.27 -24.60
CA THR A 110 8.11 -22.06 -23.54
C THR A 110 9.12 -22.94 -22.80
N LEU A 111 9.99 -23.64 -23.53
CA LEU A 111 11.03 -24.50 -22.96
C LEU A 111 12.05 -23.71 -22.15
N ARG A 112 12.35 -22.48 -22.56
CA ARG A 112 13.22 -21.55 -21.82
C ARG A 112 12.50 -20.78 -20.71
N GLY A 113 11.18 -20.91 -20.58
CA GLY A 113 10.38 -20.14 -19.64
C GLY A 113 10.32 -18.64 -19.97
N GLU A 114 10.57 -18.27 -21.22
CA GLU A 114 10.58 -16.91 -21.72
C GLU A 114 9.17 -16.37 -21.97
N ARG A 115 9.04 -15.04 -22.02
CA ARG A 115 7.80 -14.38 -22.38
C ARG A 115 7.50 -14.62 -23.87
N ILE A 116 6.27 -15.03 -24.16
CA ILE A 116 5.78 -15.15 -25.54
C ILE A 116 5.02 -13.87 -25.87
N SER A 117 5.45 -13.19 -26.92
CA SER A 117 4.83 -11.96 -27.42
C SER A 117 4.66 -11.99 -28.93
N GLY A 118 3.56 -11.43 -29.41
CA GLY A 118 3.26 -11.26 -30.83
C GLY A 118 3.42 -9.83 -31.32
N ARG A 119 3.05 -9.59 -32.58
CA ARG A 119 2.92 -8.25 -33.13
C ARG A 119 1.45 -7.87 -33.14
N ILE A 120 1.15 -6.65 -32.69
CA ILE A 120 -0.21 -6.11 -32.70
C ILE A 120 -0.23 -4.77 -33.44
N SER A 121 -1.39 -4.38 -33.98
CA SER A 121 -1.60 -3.10 -34.66
C SER A 121 -2.32 -2.05 -33.80
N ILE A 122 -2.77 -2.43 -32.60
CA ILE A 122 -3.51 -1.54 -31.69
C ILE A 122 -2.55 -0.71 -30.82
N PRO A 123 -2.95 0.50 -30.36
CA PRO A 123 -2.09 1.38 -29.58
C PRO A 123 -1.57 0.76 -28.27
N ASN A 124 -2.35 -0.14 -27.65
CA ASN A 124 -1.95 -0.80 -26.42
C ASN A 124 -0.92 -1.92 -26.68
N GLN A 125 0.35 -1.55 -26.82
CA GLN A 125 1.46 -2.48 -27.07
C GLN A 125 1.61 -3.58 -26.01
N THR A 126 1.05 -3.42 -24.80
CA THR A 126 1.12 -4.47 -23.76
C THR A 126 0.27 -5.70 -24.09
N ALA A 127 -0.76 -5.55 -24.94
CA ALA A 127 -1.59 -6.66 -25.44
C ALA A 127 -0.84 -7.59 -26.40
N ALA A 128 0.38 -7.22 -26.80
CA ALA A 128 1.27 -8.10 -27.55
C ALA A 128 1.78 -9.28 -26.71
N ASN A 129 1.73 -9.20 -25.37
CA ASN A 129 2.21 -10.26 -24.49
C ASN A 129 1.15 -11.36 -24.34
N LEU A 130 1.43 -12.54 -24.89
CA LEU A 130 0.51 -13.70 -24.90
C LEU A 130 0.72 -14.57 -23.66
N ILE A 131 1.96 -14.92 -23.33
CA ILE A 131 2.30 -15.75 -22.16
C ILE A 131 3.42 -15.08 -21.37
N GLN A 132 3.18 -14.91 -20.06
CA GLN A 132 4.14 -14.36 -19.11
C GLN A 132 4.38 -15.40 -18.00
N PRO A 133 5.41 -16.27 -18.11
CA PRO A 133 5.67 -17.32 -17.13
C PRO A 133 5.87 -16.80 -15.71
N ALA A 134 6.56 -15.65 -15.55
CA ALA A 134 6.73 -14.95 -14.26
C ALA A 134 5.40 -14.55 -13.60
N GLY A 135 4.30 -14.41 -14.37
CA GLY A 135 2.97 -14.20 -13.81
C GLY A 135 2.43 -15.40 -13.03
N ARG A 136 2.88 -16.63 -13.35
CA ARG A 136 2.49 -17.83 -12.59
C ARG A 136 3.14 -17.84 -11.22
N SER A 137 4.46 -17.63 -11.16
CA SER A 137 5.20 -17.58 -9.88
C SER A 137 4.72 -16.43 -9.00
N TRP A 138 4.44 -15.26 -9.57
CA TRP A 138 3.85 -14.16 -8.80
C TRP A 138 2.47 -14.50 -8.22
N ARG A 139 1.60 -15.19 -8.98
CA ARG A 139 0.28 -15.62 -8.47
C ARG A 139 0.41 -16.65 -7.35
N GLU A 140 1.32 -17.61 -7.49
CA GLU A 140 1.63 -18.57 -6.43
C GLU A 140 2.14 -17.86 -5.17
N TYR A 141 3.08 -16.94 -5.34
CA TYR A 141 3.55 -16.09 -4.24
C TYR A 141 2.40 -15.32 -3.58
N HIS A 142 1.59 -14.60 -4.36
CA HIS A 142 0.52 -13.74 -3.86
C HIS A 142 -0.56 -14.54 -3.12
N ASN A 143 -1.04 -15.63 -3.71
CA ASN A 143 -2.19 -16.37 -3.20
C ASN A 143 -1.82 -17.39 -2.12
N VAL A 144 -0.57 -17.85 -2.09
CA VAL A 144 -0.13 -18.92 -1.17
C VAL A 144 0.96 -18.42 -0.25
N THR A 145 2.14 -18.10 -0.79
CA THR A 145 3.32 -17.79 0.01
C THR A 145 3.10 -16.58 0.92
N LEU A 146 2.56 -15.50 0.39
CA LEU A 146 2.32 -14.27 1.13
C LEU A 146 1.31 -14.46 2.26
N ALA A 147 0.23 -15.21 2.01
CA ALA A 147 -0.76 -15.50 3.04
C ALA A 147 -0.15 -16.32 4.19
N TRP A 148 0.66 -17.35 3.89
CA TRP A 148 1.35 -18.13 4.92
C TRP A 148 2.39 -17.31 5.67
N VAL A 149 3.26 -16.59 4.96
CA VAL A 149 4.29 -15.76 5.58
C VAL A 149 3.66 -14.68 6.47
N GLY A 150 2.63 -13.99 5.97
CA GLY A 150 1.91 -12.99 6.73
C GLY A 150 1.19 -13.57 7.95
N GLY A 151 0.51 -14.72 7.79
CA GLY A 151 -0.17 -15.41 8.88
C GLY A 151 0.81 -15.85 9.98
N ILE A 152 1.93 -16.48 9.59
CA ILE A 152 2.98 -16.89 10.53
C ILE A 152 3.62 -15.68 11.20
N ALA A 153 3.96 -14.62 10.46
CA ALA A 153 4.60 -13.43 11.02
C ALA A 153 3.70 -12.74 12.05
N VAL A 154 2.43 -12.50 11.72
CA VAL A 154 1.49 -11.78 12.59
C VAL A 154 1.04 -12.65 13.75
N LEU A 155 0.51 -13.85 13.50
CA LEU A 155 0.02 -14.73 14.57
C LEU A 155 1.16 -15.27 15.42
N GLY A 156 2.31 -15.59 14.81
CA GLY A 156 3.50 -16.01 15.53
C GLY A 156 4.02 -14.92 16.46
N MET A 157 4.07 -13.66 16.00
CA MET A 157 4.43 -12.54 16.89
C MET A 157 3.42 -12.38 18.03
N LEU A 158 2.12 -12.40 17.74
CA LEU A 158 1.09 -12.32 18.78
C LEU A 158 1.22 -13.45 19.81
N ALA A 159 1.49 -14.67 19.37
CA ALA A 159 1.74 -15.81 20.24
C ALA A 159 3.00 -15.61 21.10
N ILE A 160 4.11 -15.12 20.50
CA ILE A 160 5.34 -14.80 21.24
C ILE A 160 5.07 -13.75 22.33
N LEU A 161 4.35 -12.68 21.99
CA LEU A 161 4.00 -11.62 22.94
C LEU A 161 3.07 -12.13 24.04
N ALA A 162 2.10 -12.98 23.71
CA ALA A 162 1.21 -13.60 24.69
C ALA A 162 1.99 -14.51 25.65
N VAL A 163 2.84 -15.40 25.12
CA VAL A 163 3.70 -16.27 25.93
C VAL A 163 4.61 -15.43 26.82
N PHE A 164 5.24 -14.39 26.29
CA PHE A 164 6.08 -13.48 27.07
C PHE A 164 5.28 -12.79 28.19
N TYR A 165 4.08 -12.29 27.89
CA TYR A 165 3.22 -11.65 28.88
C TYR A 165 2.81 -12.61 30.01
N PHE A 166 2.39 -13.83 29.69
CA PHE A 166 1.94 -14.78 30.72
C PHE A 166 3.09 -15.39 31.52
N THR A 167 4.31 -15.44 30.97
CA THR A 167 5.48 -16.00 31.67
C THR A 167 6.25 -14.95 32.48
N ARG A 168 6.40 -13.72 31.97
CA ARG A 168 7.20 -12.66 32.62
C ARG A 168 6.34 -11.56 33.25
N GLY A 169 5.13 -11.34 32.77
CA GLY A 169 4.28 -10.22 33.19
C GLY A 169 4.79 -8.88 32.67
N ARG A 170 4.36 -7.80 33.35
CA ARG A 170 4.81 -6.43 33.04
C ARG A 170 6.16 -6.14 33.67
N ILE A 171 6.98 -5.37 32.96
CA ILE A 171 8.22 -4.80 33.49
C ILE A 171 7.82 -3.66 34.43
N ARG A 172 8.05 -3.86 35.73
CA ARG A 172 7.73 -2.90 36.79
C ARG A 172 8.90 -1.99 37.09
N MET A 173 8.60 -0.80 37.61
CA MET A 173 9.63 0.07 38.19
C MET A 173 10.12 -0.49 39.52
N GLU A 174 11.42 -0.43 39.79
CA GLU A 174 11.97 -0.95 41.04
C GLU A 174 11.76 0.01 42.21
N HIS A 175 11.97 1.30 41.97
CA HIS A 175 11.99 2.33 43.02
C HIS A 175 10.64 3.05 43.20
N GLY A 176 9.60 2.57 42.51
CA GLY A 176 8.31 3.26 42.44
C GLY A 176 8.43 4.69 41.88
N TYR A 177 7.35 5.44 41.99
CA TYR A 177 7.27 6.81 41.50
C TYR A 177 8.05 7.79 42.36
N SER A 178 8.79 8.68 41.69
CA SER A 178 9.41 9.83 42.35
C SER A 178 8.46 11.03 42.47
N GLY A 179 7.43 11.08 41.62
CA GLY A 179 6.53 12.24 41.48
C GLY A 179 7.15 13.43 40.73
N ARG A 180 8.40 13.30 40.28
CA ARG A 180 9.11 14.32 39.48
C ARG A 180 9.35 13.79 38.09
N THR A 181 9.05 14.61 37.09
CA THR A 181 9.21 14.23 35.69
C THR A 181 10.36 14.96 35.01
N ILE A 182 10.86 14.34 33.94
CA ILE A 182 11.82 14.93 33.01
C ILE A 182 11.28 14.82 31.58
N THR A 183 11.46 15.88 30.80
CA THR A 183 11.04 15.91 29.40
C THR A 183 11.92 14.98 28.58
N ARG A 184 11.33 13.94 28.00
CA ARG A 184 12.03 12.99 27.12
C ARG A 184 11.85 13.31 25.64
N PHE A 185 10.62 13.63 25.25
CA PHE A 185 10.25 13.92 23.87
C PHE A 185 9.44 15.22 23.79
N ASN A 186 9.85 16.11 22.90
CA ASN A 186 9.15 17.36 22.67
C ASN A 186 7.90 17.17 21.80
N ILE A 187 7.13 18.25 21.59
CA ILE A 187 5.87 18.20 20.85
C ILE A 187 6.05 17.79 19.38
N LEU A 188 7.11 18.24 18.71
CA LEU A 188 7.36 17.92 17.30
C LEU A 188 7.68 16.43 17.14
N GLU A 189 8.53 15.90 18.03
CA GLU A 189 8.87 14.48 18.07
C GLU A 189 7.62 13.61 18.28
N ARG A 190 6.76 13.99 19.22
CA ARG A 190 5.51 13.29 19.52
C ARG A 190 4.49 13.40 18.38
N ALA A 191 4.30 14.59 17.82
CA ALA A 191 3.38 14.80 16.71
C ALA A 191 3.78 13.95 15.50
N ASN A 192 5.07 13.95 15.15
CA ASN A 192 5.58 13.12 14.07
C ASN A 192 5.42 11.62 14.37
N HIS A 193 5.70 11.19 15.61
CA HIS A 193 5.47 9.81 16.04
C HIS A 193 4.02 9.38 15.85
N TRP A 194 3.06 10.14 16.37
CA TRP A 194 1.64 9.80 16.27
C TRP A 194 1.12 9.85 14.84
N MET A 195 1.63 10.76 14.01
CA MET A 195 1.33 10.77 12.57
C MET A 195 1.80 9.48 11.90
N VAL A 196 3.07 9.09 12.08
CA VAL A 196 3.63 7.86 11.50
C VAL A 196 2.91 6.62 12.03
N ALA A 197 2.66 6.55 13.34
CA ALA A 197 1.99 5.42 13.98
C ALA A 197 0.55 5.24 13.46
N SER A 198 -0.21 6.32 13.36
CA SER A 198 -1.59 6.28 12.87
C SER A 198 -1.64 5.90 11.39
N CYS A 199 -0.74 6.47 10.57
CA CYS A 199 -0.61 6.07 9.17
C CYS A 199 -0.25 4.59 9.07
N PHE A 200 0.78 4.13 9.79
CA PHE A 200 1.21 2.73 9.76
C PHE A 200 0.10 1.75 10.15
N ILE A 201 -0.70 2.07 11.15
CA ILE A 201 -1.84 1.23 11.54
C ILE A 201 -2.85 1.11 10.39
N ILE A 202 -3.24 2.23 9.77
CA ILE A 202 -4.21 2.22 8.67
C ILE A 202 -3.63 1.52 7.43
N LEU A 203 -2.36 1.80 7.08
CA LEU A 203 -1.64 1.16 5.98
C LEU A 203 -1.52 -0.36 6.21
N GLY A 204 -1.14 -0.76 7.41
CA GLY A 204 -1.01 -2.17 7.80
C GLY A 204 -2.34 -2.91 7.76
N LEU A 205 -3.42 -2.33 8.32
CA LEU A 205 -4.75 -2.94 8.32
C LEU A 205 -5.33 -3.05 6.90
N SER A 206 -5.17 -2.01 6.08
CA SER A 206 -5.61 -2.05 4.67
C SER A 206 -4.80 -3.05 3.84
N GLY A 207 -3.49 -3.17 4.06
CA GLY A 207 -2.65 -4.20 3.44
C GLY A 207 -3.05 -5.62 3.86
N LEU A 208 -3.28 -5.85 5.16
CA LEU A 208 -3.77 -7.13 5.67
C LEU A 208 -5.17 -7.47 5.11
N ASN A 209 -6.03 -6.47 4.89
CA ASN A 209 -7.31 -6.66 4.22
C ASN A 209 -7.14 -7.13 2.76
N LEU A 210 -6.13 -6.63 2.03
CA LEU A 210 -5.85 -7.11 0.67
C LEU A 210 -5.40 -8.58 0.66
N THR A 211 -4.58 -8.99 1.63
CA THR A 211 -4.07 -10.38 1.70
C THR A 211 -5.09 -11.37 2.27
N PHE A 212 -5.79 -11.00 3.35
CA PHE A 212 -6.63 -11.93 4.12
C PHE A 212 -8.12 -11.60 4.09
N GLY A 213 -8.50 -10.38 3.71
CA GLY A 213 -9.86 -9.87 3.86
C GLY A 213 -10.91 -10.71 3.12
N ARG A 214 -10.59 -11.23 1.94
CA ARG A 214 -11.50 -12.13 1.20
C ARG A 214 -11.81 -13.42 1.95
N HIS A 215 -10.86 -13.96 2.69
CA HIS A 215 -11.01 -15.24 3.38
C HIS A 215 -11.54 -15.07 4.80
N LEU A 216 -11.18 -13.97 5.47
CA LEU A 216 -11.50 -13.74 6.87
C LEU A 216 -12.68 -12.77 7.05
N LEU A 217 -12.70 -11.64 6.35
CA LEU A 217 -13.68 -10.57 6.59
C LEU A 217 -14.93 -10.74 5.74
N LEU A 218 -14.77 -11.00 4.43
CA LEU A 218 -15.90 -11.11 3.49
C LEU A 218 -16.99 -12.10 3.97
N PRO A 219 -16.67 -13.31 4.48
CA PRO A 219 -17.71 -14.23 4.97
C PRO A 219 -18.44 -13.74 6.22
N ILE A 220 -17.84 -12.83 7.00
CA ILE A 220 -18.36 -12.35 8.28
C ILE A 220 -19.26 -11.13 8.06
N ILE A 221 -18.83 -10.17 7.23
CA ILE A 221 -19.50 -8.87 7.08
C ILE A 221 -20.34 -8.74 5.81
N GLY A 222 -20.24 -9.72 4.90
CA GLY A 222 -20.96 -9.74 3.62
C GLY A 222 -20.31 -8.91 2.51
N PRO A 223 -20.73 -9.11 1.24
CA PRO A 223 -20.09 -8.50 0.07
C PRO A 223 -20.15 -6.98 0.02
N GLU A 224 -21.27 -6.37 0.40
CA GLU A 224 -21.46 -4.91 0.31
C GLU A 224 -20.55 -4.18 1.30
N ALA A 225 -20.55 -4.61 2.57
CA ALA A 225 -19.71 -4.03 3.60
C ALA A 225 -18.22 -4.27 3.32
N PHE A 226 -17.85 -5.46 2.85
CA PHE A 226 -16.48 -5.77 2.45
C PHE A 226 -16.00 -4.91 1.27
N THR A 227 -16.87 -4.67 0.29
CA THR A 227 -16.58 -3.80 -0.86
C THR A 227 -16.33 -2.37 -0.39
N ALA A 228 -17.20 -1.84 0.48
CA ALA A 228 -17.03 -0.51 1.05
C ALA A 228 -15.72 -0.39 1.85
N LEU A 229 -15.48 -1.33 2.78
CA LEU A 229 -14.27 -1.37 3.59
C LEU A 229 -13.01 -1.43 2.72
N SER A 230 -12.99 -2.29 1.71
CA SER A 230 -11.83 -2.47 0.82
C SER A 230 -11.60 -1.25 -0.07
N THR A 231 -12.67 -0.57 -0.50
CA THR A 231 -12.58 0.64 -1.32
C THR A 231 -11.99 1.80 -0.51
N TRP A 232 -12.54 2.07 0.67
CA TRP A 232 -12.01 3.08 1.58
C TRP A 232 -10.61 2.74 2.08
N GLY A 233 -10.36 1.46 2.37
CA GLY A 233 -9.05 0.96 2.75
C GLY A 233 -8.00 1.20 1.67
N LYS A 234 -8.30 0.88 0.40
CA LYS A 234 -7.41 1.18 -0.72
C LYS A 234 -7.15 2.68 -0.88
N LEU A 235 -8.20 3.50 -0.78
CA LEU A 235 -8.07 4.96 -0.88
C LEU A 235 -7.16 5.50 0.23
N ALA A 236 -7.44 5.10 1.48
CA ALA A 236 -6.62 5.46 2.63
C ALA A 236 -5.18 4.97 2.47
N HIS A 237 -4.97 3.76 1.95
CA HIS A 237 -3.65 3.19 1.73
C HIS A 237 -2.81 4.06 0.79
N ASN A 238 -3.38 4.45 -0.34
CA ASN A 238 -2.69 5.26 -1.34
C ASN A 238 -2.38 6.68 -0.84
N PHE A 239 -3.32 7.32 -0.15
CA PHE A 239 -3.15 8.73 0.28
C PHE A 239 -2.36 8.87 1.59
N LEU A 240 -2.47 7.93 2.53
CA LEU A 240 -1.69 7.99 3.77
C LEU A 240 -0.23 7.56 3.59
N ALA A 241 0.13 6.95 2.45
CA ALA A 241 1.52 6.69 2.10
C ALA A 241 2.37 7.97 2.03
N PHE A 242 1.78 9.11 1.63
CA PHE A 242 2.47 10.40 1.56
C PHE A 242 2.88 10.95 2.93
N PRO A 243 1.95 11.18 3.89
CA PRO A 243 2.34 11.62 5.23
C PRO A 243 3.16 10.58 5.97
N PHE A 244 2.96 9.28 5.73
CA PHE A 244 3.84 8.24 6.28
C PHE A 244 5.29 8.42 5.81
N THR A 245 5.52 8.56 4.51
CA THR A 245 6.86 8.75 3.95
C THR A 245 7.51 10.04 4.45
N LEU A 246 6.75 11.14 4.47
CA LEU A 246 7.22 12.40 5.05
C LEU A 246 7.62 12.21 6.52
N GLY A 247 6.79 11.52 7.29
CA GLY A 247 7.05 11.26 8.70
C GLY A 247 8.29 10.41 8.95
N ILE A 248 8.59 9.43 8.09
CA ILE A 248 9.83 8.65 8.13
C ILE A 248 11.05 9.55 7.91
N VAL A 249 11.00 10.46 6.93
CA VAL A 249 12.09 11.42 6.68
C VAL A 249 12.29 12.34 7.89
N VAL A 250 11.21 12.86 8.45
CA VAL A 250 11.26 13.70 9.66
C VAL A 250 11.81 12.90 10.86
N MET A 251 11.40 11.64 11.05
CA MET A 251 11.96 10.77 12.11
C MET A 251 13.47 10.60 11.95
N LEU A 252 13.94 10.34 10.72
CA LEU A 252 15.36 10.21 10.43
C LEU A 252 16.10 11.48 10.83
N LEU A 253 15.61 12.66 10.43
CA LEU A 253 16.25 13.94 10.76
C LEU A 253 16.26 14.24 12.26
N LEU A 254 15.17 13.94 12.97
CA LEU A 254 15.05 14.21 14.40
C LEU A 254 15.88 13.26 15.27
N TRP A 255 15.96 11.97 14.90
CA TRP A 255 16.43 10.92 15.81
C TRP A 255 17.67 10.15 15.35
N ALA A 256 18.16 10.33 14.10
CA ALA A 256 19.31 9.58 13.60
C ALA A 256 20.52 9.69 14.53
N LYS A 257 20.84 10.91 15.00
CA LYS A 257 22.02 11.16 15.83
C LYS A 257 22.03 10.30 17.10
N ASP A 258 20.88 10.19 17.75
CA ASP A 258 20.76 9.48 19.04
C ASP A 258 20.59 7.96 18.84
N ASN A 259 20.36 7.50 17.61
CA ASN A 259 20.10 6.10 17.27
C ASN A 259 21.27 5.39 16.57
N ILE A 260 22.45 6.02 16.47
CA ILE A 260 23.64 5.37 15.93
C ILE A 260 24.05 4.21 16.86
N PRO A 261 24.18 2.97 16.34
CA PRO A 261 24.65 1.84 17.12
C PRO A 261 26.06 2.08 17.67
N ASN A 262 26.29 1.72 18.93
CA ASN A 262 27.56 1.91 19.62
C ASN A 262 27.86 0.74 20.57
N LYS A 263 29.02 0.79 21.24
CA LYS A 263 29.49 -0.31 22.11
C LYS A 263 28.56 -0.59 23.30
N LEU A 264 27.78 0.39 23.77
CA LEU A 264 26.81 0.18 24.86
C LEU A 264 25.68 -0.74 24.42
N ASP A 265 25.34 -0.77 23.14
CA ASP A 265 24.28 -1.65 22.63
C ASP A 265 24.69 -3.12 22.74
N ILE A 266 25.97 -3.43 22.54
CA ILE A 266 26.52 -4.78 22.75
C ILE A 266 26.41 -5.20 24.22
N VAL A 267 26.71 -4.27 25.14
CA VAL A 267 26.55 -4.50 26.58
C VAL A 267 25.08 -4.74 26.93
N TRP A 268 24.18 -3.93 26.36
CA TRP A 268 22.73 -4.07 26.54
C TRP A 268 22.24 -5.46 26.12
N PHE A 269 22.69 -5.98 24.96
CA PHE A 269 22.34 -7.34 24.52
C PHE A 269 22.94 -8.42 25.43
N ARG A 270 24.19 -8.27 25.87
CA ARG A 270 24.82 -9.22 26.81
C ARG A 270 24.11 -9.28 28.16
N MET A 271 23.49 -8.18 28.57
CA MET A 271 22.66 -8.10 29.78
C MET A 271 21.19 -8.51 29.54
N GLY A 272 20.87 -9.12 28.38
CA GLY A 272 19.52 -9.59 28.07
C GLY A 272 18.49 -8.48 27.91
N GLY A 273 18.94 -7.25 27.65
CA GLY A 273 18.10 -6.10 27.33
C GLY A 273 17.21 -5.58 28.46
N GLY A 274 17.51 -5.92 29.72
CA GLY A 274 16.64 -5.63 30.86
C GLY A 274 15.35 -6.46 30.86
N LEU A 275 15.19 -7.38 29.90
CA LEU A 275 14.08 -8.33 29.80
C LEU A 275 14.41 -9.66 30.48
N VAL A 276 15.70 -9.97 30.67
CA VAL A 276 16.19 -11.22 31.26
C VAL A 276 17.09 -10.87 32.46
N GLY A 277 16.71 -11.34 33.65
CA GLY A 277 17.41 -11.04 34.91
C GLY A 277 16.84 -9.85 35.68
N LYS A 278 17.62 -9.33 36.65
CA LYS A 278 17.29 -8.18 37.52
C LYS A 278 18.18 -6.95 37.28
N GLY A 279 18.89 -6.92 36.15
CA GLY A 279 19.83 -5.85 35.85
C GLY A 279 19.20 -4.80 34.94
N HIS A 280 19.46 -3.52 35.22
CA HIS A 280 19.14 -2.39 34.35
C HIS A 280 20.35 -2.07 33.48
N PRO A 281 20.38 -2.46 32.20
CA PRO A 281 21.54 -2.19 31.36
C PRO A 281 21.66 -0.68 31.15
N PRO A 282 22.86 -0.11 31.28
CA PRO A 282 23.05 1.32 31.08
C PRO A 282 22.69 1.70 29.65
N ALA A 283 21.84 2.72 29.50
CA ALA A 283 21.38 3.19 28.21
C ALA A 283 21.36 4.72 28.15
N GLY A 284 21.72 5.25 26.99
CA GLY A 284 21.53 6.66 26.66
C GLY A 284 20.05 6.95 26.34
N ARG A 285 19.80 8.02 25.58
CA ARG A 285 18.43 8.46 25.26
C ARG A 285 17.58 7.37 24.61
N PHE A 286 18.21 6.51 23.82
CA PHE A 286 17.63 5.29 23.26
C PHE A 286 18.48 4.08 23.64
N ASN A 287 17.81 2.98 24.02
CA ASN A 287 18.46 1.69 24.23
C ASN A 287 18.58 0.89 22.90
N ALA A 288 19.33 -0.22 22.91
CA ALA A 288 19.57 -1.01 21.70
C ALA A 288 18.27 -1.51 21.04
N GLY A 289 17.28 -1.91 21.84
CA GLY A 289 15.96 -2.31 21.34
C GLY A 289 15.24 -1.18 20.59
N GLN A 290 15.23 0.02 21.15
CA GLN A 290 14.65 1.20 20.51
C GLN A 290 15.39 1.59 19.24
N LYS A 291 16.73 1.46 19.22
CA LYS A 291 17.54 1.70 18.01
C LYS A 291 17.22 0.70 16.90
N MET A 292 17.01 -0.58 17.24
CA MET A 292 16.56 -1.57 16.25
C MET A 292 15.21 -1.20 15.65
N VAL A 293 14.24 -0.80 16.49
CA VAL A 293 12.93 -0.35 15.99
C VAL A 293 13.07 0.89 15.11
N PHE A 294 13.93 1.85 15.50
CA PHE A 294 14.22 3.03 14.68
C PHE A 294 14.73 2.65 13.30
N TRP A 295 15.79 1.84 13.20
CA TRP A 295 16.37 1.46 11.90
C TRP A 295 15.47 0.54 11.09
N MET A 296 14.73 -0.37 11.74
CA MET A 296 13.70 -1.16 11.08
C MET A 296 12.62 -0.26 10.47
N THR A 297 12.18 0.77 11.19
CA THR A 297 11.14 1.71 10.74
C THR A 297 11.65 2.59 9.61
N VAL A 298 12.85 3.15 9.74
CA VAL A 298 13.45 4.04 8.73
C VAL A 298 13.79 3.27 7.44
N ILE A 299 14.53 2.15 7.55
CA ILE A 299 14.96 1.39 6.38
C ILE A 299 13.80 0.59 5.82
N GLY A 300 13.12 -0.19 6.66
CA GLY A 300 11.97 -1.00 6.24
C GLY A 300 10.84 -0.12 5.71
N GLY A 301 10.48 0.94 6.44
CA GLY A 301 9.45 1.89 6.01
C GLY A 301 9.84 2.64 4.74
N GLY A 302 11.12 3.00 4.59
CA GLY A 302 11.65 3.58 3.34
C GLY A 302 11.55 2.62 2.15
N LEU A 303 11.88 1.34 2.32
CA LEU A 303 11.77 0.32 1.28
C LEU A 303 10.30 0.02 0.91
N VAL A 304 9.41 -0.02 1.91
CA VAL A 304 7.96 -0.16 1.70
C VAL A 304 7.42 1.06 0.97
N ALA A 305 7.83 2.27 1.34
CA ALA A 305 7.43 3.50 0.65
C ALA A 305 7.92 3.49 -0.81
N ALA A 306 9.21 3.19 -1.05
CA ALA A 306 9.79 3.17 -2.40
C ALA A 306 9.06 2.16 -3.31
N SER A 307 8.88 0.93 -2.83
CA SER A 307 8.12 -0.09 -3.57
C SER A 307 6.64 0.28 -3.72
N GLY A 308 6.02 0.91 -2.72
CA GLY A 308 4.64 1.38 -2.77
C GLY A 308 4.42 2.48 -3.81
N TYR A 309 5.35 3.43 -3.94
CA TYR A 309 5.29 4.46 -4.97
C TYR A 309 5.40 3.88 -6.39
N LEU A 310 6.20 2.83 -6.60
CA LEU A 310 6.22 2.11 -7.88
C LEU A 310 4.87 1.47 -8.21
N LEU A 311 4.13 1.00 -7.20
CA LEU A 311 2.80 0.39 -7.36
C LEU A 311 1.68 1.42 -7.55
N VAL A 312 1.76 2.58 -6.89
CA VAL A 312 0.79 3.68 -7.02
C VAL A 312 0.87 4.35 -8.39
N PHE A 313 2.07 4.42 -8.98
CA PHE A 313 2.31 4.96 -10.32
C PHE A 313 2.72 3.84 -11.29
N PRO A 314 1.81 2.90 -11.59
CA PRO A 314 2.17 1.69 -12.33
C PRO A 314 2.67 2.04 -13.72
N PHE A 315 3.67 1.31 -14.19
CA PHE A 315 4.24 1.40 -15.54
C PHE A 315 4.93 2.74 -15.89
N THR A 316 5.09 3.65 -14.93
CA THR A 316 5.82 4.91 -15.15
C THR A 316 7.34 4.72 -15.17
N VAL A 317 7.86 3.87 -14.30
CA VAL A 317 9.31 3.60 -14.14
C VAL A 317 9.66 2.16 -14.49
N THR A 318 8.75 1.21 -14.26
CA THR A 318 9.03 -0.23 -14.38
C THR A 318 8.01 -0.94 -15.26
N ASN A 319 8.40 -2.05 -15.87
CA ASN A 319 7.49 -2.92 -16.63
C ASN A 319 6.72 -3.89 -15.69
N ILE A 320 5.96 -4.84 -16.26
CA ILE A 320 5.21 -5.86 -15.51
C ILE A 320 6.09 -6.62 -14.53
N GLU A 321 7.30 -7.02 -14.94
CA GLU A 321 8.23 -7.75 -14.07
C GLU A 321 8.66 -6.89 -12.87
N GLY A 322 9.01 -5.63 -13.10
CA GLY A 322 9.35 -4.72 -12.02
C GLY A 322 8.18 -4.43 -11.08
N GLN A 323 6.94 -4.41 -11.57
CA GLN A 323 5.73 -4.30 -10.73
C GLN A 323 5.52 -5.55 -9.87
N GLN A 324 5.80 -6.75 -10.41
CA GLN A 324 5.74 -8.00 -9.65
C GLN A 324 6.76 -8.02 -8.52
N TRP A 325 8.01 -7.62 -8.80
CA TRP A 325 9.06 -7.49 -7.80
C TRP A 325 8.74 -6.42 -6.75
N ALA A 326 8.25 -5.25 -7.17
CA ALA A 326 7.82 -4.19 -6.26
C ALA A 326 6.73 -4.71 -5.32
N HIS A 327 5.72 -5.42 -5.84
CA HIS A 327 4.67 -6.01 -5.02
C HIS A 327 5.20 -7.05 -4.03
N MET A 328 6.07 -7.97 -4.48
CA MET A 328 6.66 -8.99 -3.62
C MET A 328 7.49 -8.37 -2.49
N ALA A 329 8.37 -7.40 -2.82
CA ALA A 329 9.16 -6.70 -1.83
C ALA A 329 8.27 -5.91 -0.85
N HIS A 330 7.30 -5.16 -1.38
CA HIS A 330 6.38 -4.35 -0.58
C HIS A 330 5.63 -5.22 0.43
N SER A 331 5.01 -6.30 -0.05
CA SER A 331 4.17 -7.17 0.78
C SER A 331 4.99 -7.95 1.81
N LEU A 332 6.15 -8.51 1.43
CA LEU A 332 7.03 -9.22 2.37
C LEU A 332 7.56 -8.31 3.49
N ILE A 333 8.12 -7.15 3.13
CA ILE A 333 8.69 -6.23 4.11
C ILE A 333 7.57 -5.70 5.02
N SER A 334 6.40 -5.39 4.46
CA SER A 334 5.25 -4.89 5.22
C SER A 334 4.79 -5.88 6.30
N VAL A 335 4.65 -7.18 6.00
CA VAL A 335 4.21 -8.15 7.01
C VAL A 335 5.24 -8.36 8.12
N LEU A 336 6.54 -8.31 7.79
CA LEU A 336 7.61 -8.37 8.79
C LEU A 336 7.65 -7.10 9.65
N MET A 337 7.42 -5.94 9.06
CA MET A 337 7.29 -4.69 9.79
C MET A 337 6.08 -4.70 10.72
N ILE A 338 4.92 -5.21 10.27
CA ILE A 338 3.74 -5.34 11.13
C ILE A 338 4.09 -6.17 12.36
N ALA A 339 4.76 -7.32 12.19
CA ALA A 339 5.22 -8.13 13.31
C ALA A 339 6.18 -7.36 14.24
N GLY A 340 7.20 -6.69 13.71
CA GLY A 340 8.12 -5.89 14.52
C GLY A 340 7.44 -4.73 15.27
N ILE A 341 6.49 -4.06 14.63
CA ILE A 341 5.74 -2.94 15.23
C ILE A 341 4.74 -3.45 16.28
N LEU A 342 4.17 -4.65 16.14
CA LEU A 342 3.38 -5.26 17.22
C LEU A 342 4.21 -5.43 18.49
N ALA A 343 5.47 -5.88 18.37
CA ALA A 343 6.39 -5.95 19.51
C ALA A 343 6.70 -4.57 20.11
N HIS A 344 6.89 -3.55 19.26
CA HIS A 344 7.09 -2.17 19.70
C HIS A 344 5.87 -1.62 20.46
N ILE A 345 4.67 -1.79 19.91
CA ILE A 345 3.40 -1.39 20.54
C ILE A 345 3.26 -2.09 21.88
N TYR A 346 3.54 -3.40 21.95
CA TYR A 346 3.47 -4.16 23.19
C TYR A 346 4.36 -3.57 24.27
N ILE A 347 5.66 -3.40 24.02
CA ILE A 347 6.60 -2.86 25.03
C ILE A 347 6.24 -1.41 25.40
N GLY A 348 5.81 -0.60 24.44
CA GLY A 348 5.45 0.80 24.66
C GLY A 348 4.11 1.04 25.38
N SER A 349 3.28 0.01 25.53
CA SER A 349 1.93 0.15 26.11
C SER A 349 1.65 -0.81 27.27
N LEU A 350 1.66 -2.11 27.01
CA LEU A 350 1.24 -3.15 27.95
C LEU A 350 2.40 -3.81 28.67
N GLY A 351 3.54 -3.96 28.00
CA GLY A 351 4.68 -4.75 28.46
C GLY A 351 5.56 -4.02 29.48
N MET A 352 5.59 -2.69 29.47
CA MET A 352 6.38 -1.88 30.40
C MET A 352 5.50 -0.81 31.04
N GLU A 353 5.52 -0.75 32.36
CA GLU A 353 4.76 0.27 33.11
C GLU A 353 5.28 1.67 32.76
N HIS A 354 4.36 2.58 32.48
CA HIS A 354 4.62 4.01 32.26
C HIS A 354 5.50 4.37 31.07
N ALA A 355 5.83 3.39 30.22
CA ALA A 355 6.48 3.65 28.93
C ALA A 355 5.62 4.51 28.00
N PHE A 356 4.29 4.37 28.07
CA PHE A 356 3.35 5.15 27.26
C PHE A 356 3.47 6.65 27.53
N ASP A 357 3.76 7.07 28.78
CA ASP A 357 3.81 8.49 29.17
C ASP A 357 4.87 9.28 28.39
N ALA A 358 5.95 8.60 27.98
CA ALA A 358 6.98 9.16 27.12
C ALA A 358 6.43 9.72 25.79
N MET A 359 5.50 9.01 25.14
CA MET A 359 4.88 9.48 23.89
C MET A 359 3.52 10.17 24.12
N GLY A 360 2.82 9.78 25.18
CA GLY A 360 1.53 10.33 25.57
C GLY A 360 1.64 11.79 26.01
N SER A 361 2.57 12.11 26.91
CA SER A 361 2.77 13.48 27.44
C SER A 361 4.11 14.09 27.03
N GLY A 362 5.12 13.27 26.73
CA GLY A 362 6.51 13.73 26.54
C GLY A 362 7.33 13.74 27.84
N GLN A 363 6.67 13.51 28.98
CA GLN A 363 7.24 13.51 30.31
C GLN A 363 7.35 12.08 30.83
N VAL A 364 8.46 11.76 31.50
CA VAL A 364 8.66 10.47 32.17
C VAL A 364 9.11 10.70 33.61
N ASP A 365 8.70 9.82 34.53
CA ASP A 365 9.18 9.87 35.91
C ASP A 365 10.71 9.65 35.98
N ILE A 366 11.38 10.36 36.87
CA ILE A 366 12.85 10.31 36.95
C ILE A 366 13.39 8.94 37.40
N ASN A 367 12.65 8.17 38.22
CA ASN A 367 13.05 6.83 38.62
C ASN A 367 12.89 5.86 37.45
N TRP A 368 11.77 5.96 36.72
CA TRP A 368 11.60 5.21 35.48
C TRP A 368 12.74 5.49 34.48
N ALA A 369 13.12 6.76 34.33
CA ALA A 369 14.21 7.17 33.46
C ALA A 369 15.57 6.64 33.93
N ARG A 370 15.81 6.53 35.24
CA ARG A 370 17.05 5.94 35.78
C ARG A 370 17.10 4.43 35.57
N ASP A 371 15.99 3.74 35.81
CA ASP A 371 15.88 2.30 35.62
C ASP A 371 16.13 1.93 34.14
N HIS A 372 15.64 2.72 33.17
CA HIS A 372 15.70 2.35 31.76
C HIS A 372 16.75 3.11 30.92
N HIS A 373 17.19 4.28 31.38
CA HIS A 373 18.00 5.26 30.64
C HIS A 373 18.97 6.03 31.55
N SER A 374 19.64 5.33 32.47
CA SER A 374 20.52 5.92 33.50
C SER A 374 21.51 6.96 32.96
N LEU A 375 22.23 6.63 31.88
CA LEU A 375 23.23 7.53 31.28
C LEU A 375 22.60 8.80 30.73
N TRP A 376 21.41 8.71 30.15
CA TRP A 376 20.68 9.89 29.68
C TRP A 376 20.26 10.81 30.82
N VAL A 377 19.77 10.24 31.93
CA VAL A 377 19.41 11.03 33.12
C VAL A 377 20.63 11.76 33.67
N GLU A 378 21.78 11.10 33.75
CA GLU A 378 23.03 11.72 34.19
C GLU A 378 23.43 12.90 33.29
N GLU A 379 23.37 12.72 31.97
CA GLU A 379 23.65 13.77 31.00
C GLU A 379 22.70 14.97 31.15
N GLU A 380 21.39 14.75 31.27
CA GLU A 380 20.42 15.83 31.41
C GLU A 380 20.56 16.58 32.74
N LEU A 381 20.83 15.87 33.84
CA LEU A 381 21.11 16.50 35.12
C LEU A 381 22.41 17.31 35.09
N ALA A 382 23.44 16.83 34.39
CA ALA A 382 24.68 17.57 34.20
C ALA A 382 24.45 18.85 33.38
N LYS A 383 23.67 18.78 32.28
CA LYS A 383 23.28 19.96 31.49
C LYS A 383 22.49 20.97 32.33
N ALA A 384 21.51 20.51 33.11
CA ALA A 384 20.72 21.38 33.98
C ALA A 384 21.61 22.11 35.00
N ARG A 385 22.53 21.41 35.66
CA ARG A 385 23.50 22.02 36.59
C ARG A 385 24.39 23.06 35.91
N ALA A 386 24.88 22.77 34.70
CA ALA A 386 25.71 23.71 33.93
C ALA A 386 24.94 24.98 33.55
N THR A 387 23.66 24.84 33.15
CA THR A 387 22.79 25.98 32.82
C THR A 387 22.54 26.86 34.04
N VAL A 388 22.23 26.27 35.20
CA VAL A 388 22.04 27.01 36.46
C VAL A 388 23.32 27.72 36.88
N ALA A 389 24.48 27.06 36.80
CA ALA A 389 25.77 27.67 37.14
C ALA A 389 26.12 28.86 36.23
N LYS A 390 25.78 28.78 34.93
CA LYS A 390 25.97 29.90 33.99
C LYS A 390 25.03 31.07 34.30
N GLY A 391 23.77 30.80 34.63
CA GLY A 391 22.81 31.83 35.04
C GLY A 391 23.20 32.52 36.36
N ALA A 392 23.66 31.75 37.35
CA ALA A 392 24.12 32.29 38.62
C ALA A 392 25.36 33.20 38.48
N LYS A 393 26.31 32.85 37.59
CA LYS A 393 27.45 33.73 37.28
C LYS A 393 27.04 35.03 36.57
N ALA A 394 26.00 34.99 35.74
CA ALA A 394 25.50 36.18 35.07
C ALA A 394 24.77 37.14 36.03
N ALA A 395 24.14 36.62 37.09
CA ALA A 395 23.42 37.41 38.09
C ALA A 395 24.31 37.92 39.25
N GLY A 396 25.58 37.53 39.30
CA GLY A 396 26.56 37.97 40.30
C GLY A 396 27.68 38.84 39.71
N ALA A 397 27.47 39.40 38.52
CA ALA A 397 28.39 40.27 37.82
C ALA A 397 27.82 41.70 37.72
N ASP A 398 27.36 42.23 38.86
CA ASP A 398 26.84 43.59 39.03
C ASP A 398 27.59 44.28 40.19
#